data_AF-A0A3B9IH43-F1
#
_entry.id   AF-A0A3B9IH43-F1
#
_cell.length_a   1.000
_cell.length_b   1.000
_cell.length_c   1.000
_cell.angle_alpha   90.00
_cell.angle_beta   90.00
_cell.angle_gamma   90.00
#
_symmetry.space_group_name_H-M   'P 1'
#
loop_
_entity.id
_entity.type
_entity.pdbx_description
1 polymer ?
#
loop_
_entity_poly.entity_id
_entity_poly.type
_entity_poly.pdbx_seq_one_letter_code
_entity_poly.pdbx_strand_id
1 'polypeptide(L)' 'MIATLGLWAERHRQRRCLATLDAHLLRDLDIDPIDASREANKPFWRA' A
#
# COMPACT_ATOMS: atom_id res chain seq x y z
N MET A 1 -8.87 -7.62 21.12
CA MET A 1 -8.18 -8.60 20.25
C MET A 1 -8.59 -8.53 18.75
N ILE A 2 -9.73 -7.93 18.36
CA ILE A 2 -10.15 -7.84 16.94
C ILE A 2 -9.51 -6.65 16.19
N ALA A 3 -9.18 -5.56 16.89
CA ALA A 3 -8.65 -4.33 16.28
C ALA A 3 -7.34 -4.54 15.49
N THR A 4 -6.47 -5.43 15.95
CA THR A 4 -5.18 -5.71 15.30
C THR A 4 -5.36 -6.39 13.93
N LEU A 5 -6.30 -7.34 13.83
CA LEU A 5 -6.64 -8.01 12.57
C LEU A 5 -7.25 -7.02 11.56
N GLY A 6 -8.11 -6.10 12.03
CA GLY A 6 -8.68 -5.04 11.20
C GLY A 6 -7.61 -4.09 10.63
N LEU A 7 -6.62 -3.71 11.45
CA LEU A 7 -5.49 -2.89 11.01
C LEU A 7 -4.63 -3.59 9.95
N TRP A 8 -4.43 -4.90 10.08
CA TRP A 8 -3.65 -5.69 9.14
C TRP A 8 -4.41 -5.87 7.82
N ALA A 9 -5.72 -6.13 7.88
CA ALA A 9 -6.58 -6.19 6.71
C ALA A 9 -6.62 -4.86 5.95
N GLU A 10 -6.70 -3.74 6.67
CA GLU A 10 -6.68 -2.41 6.08
C GLU A 10 -5.35 -2.12 5.38
N ARG A 11 -4.22 -2.40 6.05
CA ARG A 11 -2.88 -2.25 5.43
C ARG A 11 -2.71 -3.13 4.20
N HIS A 12 -3.18 -4.37 4.24
CA HIS A 12 -3.15 -5.26 3.09
C HIS A 12 -3.99 -4.72 1.93
N ARG A 13 -5.19 -4.18 2.21
CA ARG A 13 -6.03 -3.54 1.19
C ARG A 13 -5.35 -2.31 0.59
N GLN A 14 -4.74 -1.47 1.42
CA GLN A 14 -4.00 -0.27 0.98
C GLN A 14 -2.80 -0.63 0.09
N ARG A 15 -1.98 -1.61 0.48
CA ARG A 15 -0.84 -2.09 -0.34
C ARG A 15 -1.29 -2.66 -1.68
N ARG A 16 -2.39 -3.43 -1.69
CA ARG A 16 -2.98 -3.93 -2.95
C ARG A 16 -3.48 -2.80 -3.82
N CYS A 17 -4.15 -1.81 -3.23
CA CYS A 17 -4.64 -0.63 -3.95
C CYS A 17 -3.46 0.12 -4.59
N LEU A 18 -2.41 0.39 -3.82
CA LEU A 18 -1.16 1.00 -4.31
C LEU A 18 -0.51 0.19 -5.44
N ALA A 19 -0.50 -1.15 -5.34
CA ALA A 19 0.03 -2.03 -6.39
C ALA A 19 -0.78 -1.98 -7.70
N THR A 20 -2.09 -1.76 -7.59
CA THR A 20 -3.01 -1.69 -8.74
C THR A 20 -3.20 -0.28 -9.30
N LEU A 21 -2.75 0.75 -8.57
CA LEU A 21 -2.90 2.14 -8.99
C LEU A 21 -1.92 2.43 -10.13
N ASP A 22 -2.43 3.06 -11.19
CA ASP A 22 -1.61 3.42 -12.34
C ASP A 22 -0.55 4.47 -11.95
N ALA A 23 0.63 4.39 -12.58
CA ALA A 23 1.74 5.31 -12.33
C ALA A 23 1.36 6.77 -12.61
N HIS A 24 0.41 7.01 -13.52
CA HIS A 24 -0.10 8.36 -13.77
C HIS A 24 -0.90 8.91 -12.61
N LEU A 25 -1.78 8.10 -12.00
CA LEU A 25 -2.56 8.49 -10.82
C LEU A 25 -1.69 8.73 -9.59
N LEU A 26 -0.61 7.94 -9.46
CA LEU A 26 0.38 8.15 -8.40
C LEU A 26 1.04 9.52 -8.54
N ARG A 27 1.44 9.91 -9.75
CA ARG A 27 2.01 11.24 -10.01
C ARG A 27 1.02 12.37 -9.76
N ASP A 28 -0.26 12.19 -10.08
CA ASP A 28 -1.29 13.20 -9.81
C ASP A 28 -1.53 13.42 -8.30
N LEU A 29 -1.23 12.39 -7.49
CA LEU A 29 -1.26 12.44 -6.03
C LEU A 29 0.07 12.91 -5.40
N ASP A 30 1.05 13.30 -6.23
CA ASP A 30 2.42 13.62 -5.83
C ASP A 30 3.14 12.46 -5.11
N ILE A 31 2.82 11.23 -5.51
CA ILE A 31 3.42 10.00 -5.00
C ILE A 31 4.37 9.44 -6.07
N ASP A 32 5.62 9.15 -5.68
CA ASP A 32 6.57 8.47 -6.56
C ASP A 32 6.10 7.01 -6.81
N PRO A 33 5.89 6.61 -8.09
CA PRO A 33 5.54 5.24 -8.43
C PRO A 33 6.55 4.19 -7.95
N ILE A 34 7.82 4.55 -7.83
CA ILE A 34 8.89 3.66 -7.33
C ILE A 34 8.68 3.41 -5.84
N ASP A 35 8.41 4.45 -5.06
CA ASP A 35 8.17 4.30 -3.62
C ASP A 35 6.83 3.61 -3.34
N ALA A 36 5.78 3.91 -4.11
CA ALA A 36 4.52 3.18 -4.05
C ALA A 36 4.70 1.67 -4.32
N SER A 37 5.50 1.30 -5.32
CA SER A 37 5.81 -0.09 -5.62
C SER A 37 6.63 -0.76 -4.51
N ARG A 38 7.60 -0.05 -3.91
CA ARG A 38 8.36 -0.54 -2.75
C ARG A 38 7.45 -0.79 -1.56
N GLU A 39 6.55 0.15 -1.24
CA GLU A 39 5.57 0.02 -0.16
C GLU A 39 4.59 -1.13 -0.40
N ALA A 40 4.11 -1.29 -1.63
CA ALA A 40 3.23 -2.37 -2.03
C ALA A 40 3.90 -3.75 -1.89
N ASN A 41 5.19 -3.85 -2.21
CA ASN A 41 5.97 -5.09 -2.12
C ASN A 41 6.60 -5.34 -0.74
N LYS A 42 6.38 -4.46 0.25
CA LYS A 42 6.88 -4.72 1.61
C LYS A 42 6.28 -6.02 2.16
N PRO A 43 7.10 -6.88 2.79
CA PRO A 43 6.60 -8.04 3.49
C PRO A 43 5.58 -7.66 4.56
N PHE A 44 4.60 -8.53 4.81
CA PHE A 44 3.50 -8.26 5.74
C PHE A 44 3.96 -7.97 7.19
N TRP A 45 5.15 -8.47 7.57
CA TRP A 45 5.75 -8.28 8.90
C TRP A 45 6.47 -6.94 9.08
N ARG A 46 6.64 -6.15 8.02
CA ARG A 46 7.37 -4.88 8.07
C ARG A 46 6.39 -3.72 7.84
N ALA A 47 6.21 -2.90 8.86
CA ALA A 47 5.59 -1.57 8.72
C ALA A 47 6.57 -0.64 8.01
#